data_AF-A0A814PHJ0-F1
#
_entry.id   AF-A0A814PHJ0-F1
#
_cell.length_a   1.000
_cell.length_b   1.000
_cell.length_c   1.000
_cell.angle_alpha   90.00
_cell.angle_beta   90.00
_cell.angle_gamma   90.00
#
_symmetry.space_group_name_H-M   'P 1'
#
loop_
_entity.id
_entity.type
_entity.pdbx_description
1 polymer ?
#
loop_
_entity_poly.entity_id
_entity_poly.type
_entity_poly.pdbx_seq_one_letter_code
_entity_poly.pdbx_strand_id
1 'polypeptide(L)'
;MLSNSFVLVLAGSHSITTTALAPQSCTSGSPTLLLNLYNPSAFSYTYYSYSYTPTTNQATIMIELRQDPSALYIDDISVIDSSNQQLISNGGFETGSLTSWQRGTVSGGSVSSGCANTGTYCYADGIVGQTDNIHQSFPTVVGSAVTVSFYLRNGSGDL
;
A
#
# COMPACT_ATOMS: atom_id res chain seq x y z
N MET A 1 17.18 13.48 11.47
CA MET A 1 17.20 12.67 10.24
C MET A 1 15.75 12.57 9.78
N LEU A 2 15.45 12.96 8.55
CA LEU A 2 14.15 12.69 7.95
C LEU A 2 14.16 11.19 7.59
N SER A 3 13.11 10.47 7.99
CA SER A 3 13.02 9.01 7.84
C SER A 3 12.01 8.70 6.75
N ASN A 4 12.46 8.08 5.67
CA ASN A 4 11.63 7.64 4.55
C ASN A 4 11.18 6.22 4.79
N SER A 5 9.90 5.94 4.54
CA SER A 5 9.33 4.62 4.81
C SER A 5 8.21 4.25 3.85
N PHE A 6 8.18 2.98 3.49
CA PHE A 6 7.03 2.33 2.87
C PHE A 6 6.65 1.12 3.71
N VAL A 7 5.39 1.04 4.12
CA VAL A 7 4.87 -0.11 4.89
C VAL A 7 3.62 -0.64 4.19
N LEU A 8 3.62 -1.94 3.88
CA LEU A 8 2.44 -2.66 3.40
C LEU A 8 1.98 -3.65 4.45
N VAL A 9 0.69 -3.55 4.79
CA VAL A 9 0.05 -4.35 5.84
C VAL A 9 -1.26 -4.95 5.34
N LEU A 10 -1.55 -6.17 5.78
CA LEU A 10 -2.87 -6.80 5.69
C LEU A 10 -3.43 -7.09 7.09
N ALA A 11 -4.58 -6.50 7.43
CA ALA A 11 -5.28 -6.80 8.67
C ALA A 11 -6.58 -7.55 8.39
N GLY A 12 -6.91 -8.56 9.21
CA GLY A 12 -8.29 -9.07 9.30
C GLY A 12 -9.20 -8.01 9.92
N SER A 13 -10.53 -8.15 9.80
CA SER A 13 -11.56 -7.16 10.17
C SER A 13 -11.37 -6.45 11.53
N HIS A 14 -10.50 -5.44 11.56
CA HIS A 14 -10.31 -4.47 12.64
C HIS A 14 -9.77 -3.18 12.00
N SER A 15 -10.29 -2.05 12.47
CA SER A 15 -9.83 -0.72 12.06
C SER A 15 -8.38 -0.53 12.49
N ILE A 16 -7.48 -0.27 11.53
CA ILE A 16 -6.09 0.04 11.84
C ILE A 16 -6.03 1.52 12.26
N THR A 17 -5.76 1.76 13.53
CA THR A 17 -5.41 3.10 14.04
C THR A 17 -3.89 3.18 14.09
N THR A 18 -3.26 3.89 13.15
CA THR A 18 -1.80 3.96 13.08
C THR A 18 -1.27 5.08 13.99
N THR A 19 -0.41 4.71 14.94
CA THR A 19 0.68 5.57 15.42
C THR A 19 1.96 4.78 15.22
N ALA A 20 2.81 5.25 14.31
CA ALA A 20 4.04 4.56 13.92
C ALA A 20 5.04 4.38 15.08
N LEU A 21 5.96 3.42 14.87
CA LEU A 21 7.20 3.08 15.60
C LEU A 21 7.16 1.82 16.51
N ALA A 22 7.12 0.62 15.89
CA ALA A 22 7.87 -0.59 16.27
C ALA A 22 7.36 -1.82 15.48
N PRO A 23 8.16 -2.88 15.27
CA PRO A 23 7.62 -4.18 14.85
C PRO A 23 6.77 -4.73 16.01
N GLN A 24 5.45 -4.58 15.94
CA GLN A 24 4.58 -4.98 17.03
C GLN A 24 4.35 -6.50 16.98
N SER A 25 4.77 -7.17 18.05
CA SER A 25 4.62 -8.60 18.30
C SER A 25 3.17 -9.07 18.16
N CYS A 26 2.97 -10.06 17.29
CA CYS A 26 1.67 -10.62 16.93
C CYS A 26 0.94 -11.23 18.13
N THR A 27 -0.27 -10.76 18.39
CA THR A 27 -1.33 -11.57 18.99
C THR A 27 -2.34 -11.88 17.89
N SER A 28 -3.07 -12.99 17.97
CA SER A 28 -4.06 -13.38 16.96
C SER A 28 -5.01 -12.20 16.66
N GLY A 29 -5.02 -11.70 15.42
CA GLY A 29 -5.73 -10.48 15.03
C GLY A 29 -4.85 -9.26 14.76
N SER A 30 -3.53 -9.36 14.95
CA SER A 30 -2.58 -8.31 14.55
C SER A 30 -2.44 -8.20 13.02
N PRO A 31 -2.22 -6.98 12.51
CA PRO A 31 -1.86 -6.77 11.12
C PRO A 31 -0.66 -7.63 10.71
N THR A 32 -0.73 -8.26 9.53
CA THR A 32 0.38 -8.96 8.89
C THR A 32 1.20 -7.96 8.08
N LEU A 33 2.45 -7.74 8.47
CA LEU A 33 3.41 -6.93 7.71
C LEU A 33 3.92 -7.72 6.51
N LEU A 34 3.71 -7.20 5.29
CA LEU A 34 4.22 -7.81 4.06
C LEU A 34 5.53 -7.18 3.58
N LEU A 35 5.64 -5.85 3.68
CA LEU A 35 6.84 -5.11 3.31
C LEU A 35 7.07 -3.94 4.24
N ASN A 36 8.32 -3.75 4.66
CA ASN A 36 8.79 -2.55 5.33
C ASN A 36 10.12 -2.12 4.69
N LEU A 37 10.09 -1.03 3.93
CA LEU A 37 11.30 -0.39 3.44
C LEU A 37 11.58 0.83 4.32
N TYR A 38 12.79 0.89 4.87
CA TYR A 38 13.26 2.02 5.67
C TYR A 38 14.47 2.66 5.01
N ASN A 39 14.36 3.95 4.70
CA ASN A 39 15.35 4.72 3.95
C ASN A 39 15.89 4.00 2.70
N PRO A 40 15.03 3.45 1.82
CA PRO A 40 15.52 2.83 0.60
C PRO A 40 16.14 3.88 -0.33
N SER A 41 17.17 3.50 -1.09
CA SER A 41 17.69 4.30 -2.19
C SER A 41 16.62 4.48 -3.28
N ALA A 42 16.83 5.42 -4.19
CA ALA A 42 16.00 5.55 -5.38
C ALA A 42 15.97 4.24 -6.19
N PHE A 43 14.81 3.92 -6.76
CA PHE A 43 14.66 2.76 -7.66
C PHE A 43 13.53 2.98 -8.64
N SER A 44 13.69 2.44 -9.85
CA SER A 44 12.62 2.36 -10.86
C SER A 44 11.53 1.38 -10.42
N TYR A 45 10.39 1.39 -11.10
CA TYR A 45 9.28 0.48 -10.79
C TYR A 45 9.76 -0.97 -10.60
N THR A 46 9.53 -1.47 -9.39
CA THR A 46 9.91 -2.80 -8.95
C THR A 46 8.64 -3.55 -8.57
N TYR A 47 8.50 -4.76 -9.08
CA TYR A 47 7.37 -5.63 -8.81
C TYR A 47 7.55 -6.34 -7.46
N TYR A 48 6.53 -6.27 -6.61
CA TYR A 48 6.46 -6.98 -5.34
C TYR A 48 5.27 -7.94 -5.36
N SER A 49 5.44 -9.12 -4.77
CA SER A 49 4.40 -10.15 -4.70
C SER A 49 4.53 -10.95 -3.42
N TYR A 50 3.40 -11.14 -2.72
CA TYR A 50 3.31 -11.83 -1.44
C TYR A 50 2.11 -12.78 -1.43
N SER A 51 2.24 -13.90 -0.73
CA SER A 51 1.10 -14.76 -0.38
C SER A 51 0.60 -14.38 1.01
N TYR A 52 -0.72 -14.26 1.17
CA TYR A 52 -1.39 -13.99 2.44
C TYR A 52 -2.52 -14.99 2.65
N THR A 53 -2.57 -15.62 3.83
CA THR A 53 -3.67 -16.50 4.21
C THR A 53 -4.59 -15.77 5.19
N PRO A 54 -5.81 -15.38 4.78
CA PRO A 54 -6.73 -14.65 5.63
C PRO A 54 -7.15 -15.46 6.85
N THR A 55 -7.27 -14.79 8.00
CA THR A 55 -7.79 -15.36 9.26
C THR A 55 -9.23 -14.93 9.54
N THR A 56 -9.79 -14.04 8.71
CA THR A 56 -11.17 -13.54 8.80
C THR A 56 -11.82 -13.51 7.41
N ASN A 57 -13.13 -13.28 7.34
CA ASN A 57 -13.88 -13.20 6.08
C ASN A 57 -13.82 -11.80 5.41
N GLN A 58 -13.03 -10.89 5.97
CA GLN A 58 -12.78 -9.57 5.39
C GLN A 58 -11.36 -9.15 5.77
N ALA A 59 -10.57 -8.73 4.79
CA ALA A 59 -9.25 -8.18 5.01
C ALA A 59 -9.19 -6.73 4.54
N THR A 60 -8.24 -5.97 5.09
CA THR A 60 -7.92 -4.60 4.68
C THR A 60 -6.47 -4.57 4.24
N ILE A 61 -6.23 -4.15 3.00
CA ILE A 61 -4.91 -3.73 2.55
C ILE A 61 -4.70 -2.28 2.98
N MET A 62 -3.59 -2.02 3.67
CA MET A 62 -3.17 -0.68 4.06
C MET A 62 -1.75 -0.44 3.59
N ILE A 63 -1.55 0.74 3.02
CA ILE A 63 -0.26 1.20 2.53
C ILE A 63 0.05 2.51 3.24
N GLU A 64 1.16 2.55 3.96
CA GLU A 64 1.68 3.76 4.60
C GLU A 64 2.91 4.24 3.84
N LEU A 65 2.96 5.55 3.55
CA LEU A 65 4.01 6.16 2.75
C LEU A 65 4.57 7.39 3.44
N ARG A 66 5.90 7.54 3.32
CA ARG A 66 6.62 8.78 3.61
C ARG A 66 7.88 8.84 2.77
N GLN A 67 8.07 9.95 2.07
CA GLN A 67 9.29 10.21 1.32
C GLN A 67 9.61 11.72 1.36
N ASP A 68 10.78 12.04 1.91
CA ASP A 68 11.37 13.35 2.11
C ASP A 68 12.71 13.42 1.34
N PRO A 69 12.96 14.37 0.42
CA PRO A 69 12.08 15.42 -0.12
C PRO A 69 11.35 15.02 -1.43
N SER A 70 11.34 13.72 -1.75
CA SER A 70 10.86 13.18 -3.04
C SER A 70 9.43 12.64 -2.91
N ALA A 71 9.04 11.71 -3.78
CA ALA A 71 7.82 10.93 -3.65
C ALA A 71 8.05 9.43 -3.90
N LEU A 72 7.24 8.60 -3.23
CA LEU A 72 6.98 7.22 -3.61
C LEU A 72 5.84 7.19 -4.62
N TYR A 73 5.92 6.29 -5.59
CA TYR A 73 4.89 6.09 -6.60
C TYR A 73 4.48 4.63 -6.59
N ILE A 74 3.17 4.40 -6.50
CA ILE A 74 2.58 3.06 -6.47
C ILE A 74 1.62 2.94 -7.64
N ASP A 75 1.64 1.77 -8.24
CA ASP A 75 0.70 1.43 -9.29
C ASP A 75 0.39 -0.08 -9.30
N ASP A 76 -0.64 -0.44 -10.04
CA ASP A 76 -1.03 -1.82 -10.34
C ASP A 76 -1.20 -2.72 -9.11
N ILE A 77 -1.81 -2.19 -8.04
CA ILE A 77 -2.08 -2.96 -6.83
C ILE A 77 -3.12 -4.03 -7.17
N SER A 78 -2.86 -5.26 -6.78
CA SER A 78 -3.72 -6.40 -7.06
C SER A 78 -3.81 -7.34 -5.87
N VAL A 79 -5.00 -7.88 -5.64
CA VAL A 79 -5.25 -8.96 -4.68
C VAL A 79 -6.04 -10.06 -5.39
N ILE A 80 -5.36 -11.14 -5.76
CA ILE A 80 -5.94 -12.25 -6.51
C ILE A 80 -6.19 -13.44 -5.58
N ASP A 81 -7.41 -13.96 -5.58
CA ASP A 81 -7.75 -15.17 -4.81
C ASP A 81 -7.34 -16.48 -5.51
N SER A 82 -7.60 -17.61 -4.86
CA SER A 82 -7.30 -18.94 -5.41
C SER A 82 -8.15 -19.32 -6.63
N SER A 83 -9.21 -18.57 -6.93
CA SER A 83 -10.04 -18.70 -8.14
C SER A 83 -9.64 -17.72 -9.25
N ASN A 84 -8.50 -17.03 -9.08
CA ASN A 84 -7.99 -16.01 -9.99
C ASN A 84 -8.92 -14.79 -10.13
N GLN A 85 -9.68 -14.46 -9.09
CA GLN A 85 -10.54 -13.30 -9.03
C GLN A 85 -9.82 -12.12 -8.34
N GLN A 86 -9.93 -10.93 -8.94
CA GLN A 86 -9.52 -9.67 -8.32
C GLN A 86 -10.48 -9.27 -7.19
N LEU A 87 -9.93 -9.03 -5.99
CA LEU A 87 -10.71 -8.71 -4.79
C LEU A 87 -10.77 -7.20 -4.48
N ILE A 88 -9.87 -6.39 -5.04
CA ILE A 88 -9.88 -4.93 -4.86
C ILE A 88 -10.24 -4.21 -6.18
N SER A 89 -10.79 -3.01 -6.05
CA SER A 89 -11.13 -2.16 -7.20
C SER A 89 -10.15 -1.01 -7.34
N ASN A 90 -9.96 -0.53 -8.57
CA ASN A 90 -9.15 0.66 -8.90
C ASN A 90 -7.69 0.57 -8.37
N GLY A 91 -7.07 -0.60 -8.44
CA GLY A 91 -5.70 -0.82 -7.97
C GLY A 91 -4.61 -0.13 -8.80
N GLY A 92 -4.88 0.11 -10.08
CA GLY A 92 -4.04 0.94 -10.97
C GLY A 92 -4.49 2.40 -11.07
N PHE A 93 -5.42 2.86 -10.21
CA PHE A 93 -5.85 4.27 -10.14
C PHE A 93 -6.43 4.90 -11.43
N GLU A 94 -6.74 4.10 -12.45
CA GLU A 94 -7.17 4.53 -13.79
C GLU A 94 -8.51 5.32 -13.83
N THR A 95 -9.21 5.41 -12.70
CA THR A 95 -10.35 6.34 -12.56
C THR A 95 -9.92 7.80 -12.40
N GLY A 96 -8.61 8.09 -12.34
CA GLY A 96 -8.06 9.42 -12.11
C GLY A 96 -8.28 9.95 -10.69
N SER A 97 -8.68 9.07 -9.76
CA SER A 97 -9.00 9.43 -8.38
C SER A 97 -8.81 8.24 -7.44
N LEU A 98 -8.91 8.48 -6.12
CA LEU A 98 -8.94 7.43 -5.10
C LEU A 98 -10.30 6.73 -5.00
N THR A 99 -11.07 6.62 -6.09
CA THR A 99 -12.34 5.88 -6.07
C THR A 99 -12.09 4.45 -5.57
N SER A 100 -12.90 3.95 -4.65
CA SER A 100 -12.74 2.66 -3.93
C SER A 100 -11.60 2.59 -2.91
N TRP A 101 -10.80 3.64 -2.76
CA TRP A 101 -9.76 3.75 -1.73
C TRP A 101 -10.19 4.76 -0.66
N GLN A 102 -9.96 4.39 0.59
CA GLN A 102 -10.09 5.29 1.73
C GLN A 102 -8.72 5.87 2.06
N ARG A 103 -8.71 7.11 2.55
CA ARG A 103 -7.49 7.81 2.95
C ARG A 103 -7.41 7.91 4.47
N GLY A 104 -6.19 7.98 4.98
CA GLY A 104 -5.91 8.34 6.37
C GLY A 104 -6.31 9.78 6.71
N THR A 105 -6.04 10.18 7.95
CA THR A 105 -6.33 11.53 8.48
C THR A 105 -5.39 12.59 7.94
N VAL A 106 -4.16 12.19 7.60
CA VAL A 106 -3.18 13.01 6.91
C VAL A 106 -3.34 12.74 5.42
N SER A 107 -3.28 13.78 4.58
CA SER A 107 -3.43 13.67 3.13
C SER A 107 -2.36 14.49 2.43
N GLY A 108 -1.37 13.83 1.84
CA GLY A 108 -0.36 14.47 1.00
C GLY A 108 -0.12 13.76 -0.33
N GLY A 109 -0.59 12.52 -0.48
CA GLY A 109 -0.53 11.86 -1.77
C GLY A 109 -1.68 12.21 -2.72
N SER A 110 -1.47 11.99 -4.01
CA SER A 110 -2.45 12.28 -5.06
C SER A 110 -2.40 11.24 -6.18
N VAL A 111 -3.53 11.03 -6.84
CA VAL A 111 -3.56 10.30 -8.11
C VAL A 111 -3.17 11.26 -9.22
N SER A 112 -2.12 10.95 -9.96
CA SER A 112 -1.53 11.82 -10.98
C SER A 112 -1.20 11.07 -12.26
N SER A 113 -1.23 11.77 -13.40
CA SER A 113 -0.80 11.21 -14.69
C SER A 113 0.69 11.37 -14.93
N GLY A 114 1.27 10.56 -15.82
CA GLY A 114 2.69 10.67 -16.21
C GLY A 114 3.68 10.02 -15.22
N CYS A 115 3.15 9.37 -14.18
CA CYS A 115 3.91 8.55 -13.27
C CYS A 115 3.57 7.06 -13.36
N ALA A 116 2.56 6.67 -14.15
CA ALA A 116 2.07 5.30 -14.29
C ALA A 116 3.17 4.29 -14.65
N ASN A 117 3.07 3.10 -14.07
CA ASN A 117 3.74 1.89 -14.52
C ASN A 117 2.98 1.29 -15.71
N THR A 118 1.65 1.24 -15.63
CA THR A 118 0.76 0.94 -16.76
C THR A 118 -0.40 1.92 -16.82
N GLY A 119 -1.10 1.99 -17.95
CA GLY A 119 -2.22 2.93 -18.08
C GLY A 119 -1.78 4.40 -18.04
N THR A 120 -2.54 5.22 -17.32
CA THR A 120 -2.39 6.69 -17.31
C THR A 120 -1.99 7.23 -15.95
N TYR A 121 -2.51 6.63 -14.87
CA TYR A 121 -2.48 7.21 -13.53
C TYR A 121 -1.67 6.35 -12.56
N CYS A 122 -1.07 6.99 -11.56
CA CYS A 122 -0.50 6.29 -10.41
C CYS A 122 -0.83 7.06 -9.13
N TYR A 123 -0.66 6.43 -7.96
CA TYR A 123 -0.67 7.14 -6.68
C TYR A 123 0.74 7.60 -6.32
N ALA A 124 0.93 8.90 -6.12
CA ALA A 124 2.20 9.49 -5.74
C ALA A 124 2.08 10.16 -4.36
N ASP A 125 3.05 9.92 -3.48
CA ASP A 125 3.07 10.50 -2.13
C ASP A 125 4.47 10.97 -1.73
N GLY A 126 4.56 12.26 -1.40
CA GLY A 126 5.79 12.94 -1.00
C GLY A 126 5.56 13.88 0.17
N ILE A 127 4.61 13.55 1.06
CA ILE A 127 4.30 14.43 2.19
C ILE A 127 5.52 14.63 3.09
N VAL A 128 5.84 15.90 3.37
CA VAL A 128 7.04 16.23 4.13
C VAL A 128 6.80 16.13 5.63
N GLY A 129 7.66 15.37 6.31
CA GLY A 129 7.68 15.28 7.79
C GLY A 129 6.48 14.57 8.42
N GLN A 130 5.60 13.97 7.62
CA GLN A 130 4.43 13.20 8.06
C GLN A 130 4.35 11.86 7.33
N THR A 131 3.44 10.99 7.75
CA THR A 131 3.12 9.73 7.08
C THR A 131 1.65 9.76 6.68
N ASP A 132 1.36 9.41 5.43
CA ASP A 132 0.02 9.27 4.87
C ASP A 132 -0.27 7.77 4.64
N ASN A 133 -1.54 7.39 4.55
CA ASN A 133 -1.96 6.07 4.16
C ASN A 133 -3.20 6.05 3.26
N ILE A 134 -3.26 5.03 2.42
CA ILE A 134 -4.47 4.61 1.72
C ILE A 134 -4.80 3.17 2.07
N HIS A 135 -6.09 2.85 2.12
CA HIS A 135 -6.56 1.50 2.43
C HIS A 135 -7.85 1.13 1.68
N GLN A 136 -8.03 -0.18 1.50
CA GLN A 136 -9.25 -0.75 0.94
C GLN A 136 -9.56 -2.07 1.64
N SER A 137 -10.82 -2.26 2.03
CA SER A 137 -11.30 -3.53 2.58
C SER A 137 -11.94 -4.38 1.48
N PHE A 138 -11.74 -5.68 1.54
CA PHE A 138 -12.25 -6.64 0.56
C PHE A 138 -12.67 -7.95 1.25
N PRO A 139 -13.66 -8.68 0.70
CA PRO A 139 -14.07 -9.97 1.24
C PRO A 139 -12.97 -11.01 1.05
N THR A 140 -12.82 -11.91 2.02
CA THR A 140 -11.86 -13.02 1.98
C THR A 140 -12.51 -14.31 2.45
N VAL A 141 -11.86 -15.44 2.16
CA VAL A 141 -12.23 -16.74 2.72
C VAL A 141 -11.14 -17.17 3.70
N VAL A 142 -11.51 -17.40 4.96
CA VAL A 142 -10.57 -17.85 6.00
C VAL A 142 -9.82 -19.10 5.54
N GLY A 143 -8.49 -19.07 5.64
CA GLY A 143 -7.62 -20.18 5.25
C GLY A 143 -7.37 -20.32 3.74
N SER A 144 -8.06 -19.56 2.88
CA SER A 144 -7.82 -19.55 1.43
C SER A 144 -6.83 -18.46 1.06
N ALA A 145 -5.62 -18.86 0.66
CA ALA A 145 -4.57 -17.90 0.34
C ALA A 145 -4.94 -16.98 -0.83
N VAL A 146 -4.51 -15.73 -0.73
CA VAL A 146 -4.57 -14.71 -1.79
C VAL A 146 -3.15 -14.27 -2.14
N THR A 147 -2.95 -13.83 -3.38
CA THR A 147 -1.70 -13.22 -3.85
C THR A 147 -1.88 -11.71 -3.89
N VAL A 148 -1.07 -10.99 -3.13
CA VAL A 148 -1.01 -9.52 -3.14
C VAL A 148 0.21 -9.08 -3.94
N SER A 149 0.00 -8.23 -4.94
CA SER A 149 1.08 -7.68 -5.75
C SER A 149 0.87 -6.20 -6.07
N PHE A 150 1.97 -5.52 -6.42
CA PHE A 150 1.98 -4.10 -6.77
C PHE A 150 3.32 -3.73 -7.40
N TYR A 151 3.36 -2.58 -8.07
CA TYR A 151 4.58 -1.93 -8.51
C TYR A 151 4.87 -0.70 -7.65
N LEU A 152 6.10 -0.59 -7.17
CA LEU A 152 6.57 0.54 -6.37
C LEU A 152 7.79 1.16 -7.05
N ARG A 153 7.83 2.49 -7.08
CA ARG A 153 8.97 3.30 -7.52
C ARG A 153 9.32 4.28 -6.41
N ASN A 154 10.61 4.44 -6.16
CA ASN A 154 11.13 5.47 -5.27
C ASN A 154 11.84 6.54 -6.09
N GLY A 155 11.26 7.74 -6.17
CA GLY A 155 11.83 8.85 -6.92
C GLY A 155 13.16 9.30 -6.33
N SER A 156 14.10 9.76 -7.17
CA SER A 156 15.48 10.02 -6.73
C SER A 156 15.67 11.20 -5.79
N GLY A 157 14.70 12.11 -5.65
CA GLY A 157 14.83 13.23 -4.72
C GLY A 157 16.03 14.11 -4.98
N ASP A 158 16.57 14.08 -6.20
CA ASP A 158 17.72 14.88 -6.57
C ASP A 158 17.30 16.35 -6.54
N LEU A 159 17.74 17.04 -5.49
CA LEU A 159 17.89 18.49 -5.47
C LEU A 159 19.06 18.90 -6.36
#